data_AF-A0A2H3DRQ1-F1
#
_entry.id   AF-A0A2H3DRQ1-F1
#
_cell.length_a   1.000
_cell.length_b   1.000
_cell.length_c   1.000
_cell.angle_alpha   90.00
_cell.angle_beta   90.00
_cell.angle_gamma   90.00
#
_symmetry.space_group_name_H-M   'P 1'
#
loop_
_entity.id
_entity.type
_entity.pdbx_description
1 polymer ?
#
loop_
_entity_poly.entity_id
_entity_poly.type
_entity_poly.pdbx_seq_one_letter_code
_entity_poly.pdbx_strand_id
1 'polypeptide(L)'
;MSLCGGCKRVRYCCKEHQRAHWRLHKSLCKAVQAHATTTDDYYIQQRRLVEDWVETHRYEMIAMITSYIGRNAFDRQNEAFFVTLDTTNDASGTENPAVAFQVKGAPHVHKMGRILEVEEAEAQDKAERPNDKIIGYFCCCFSIIKDGRPLSIFTAIQLKHEDETCPASLAQGAVFRMAPGKYGNWVPGMLIPKGKSWEWRRCAIEELEASSGLNLSQYLD
;
A
#
# COMPACT_ATOMS: atom_id res chain seq x y z
N MET A 1 24.64 17.90 6.79
CA MET A 1 24.29 18.25 5.39
C MET A 1 22.83 18.68 5.34
N SER A 2 22.51 19.80 4.68
CA SER A 2 21.16 20.36 4.59
C SER A 2 20.76 20.63 3.13
N LEU A 3 19.53 20.31 2.76
CA LEU A 3 18.94 20.67 1.47
C LEU A 3 18.40 22.10 1.49
N CYS A 4 18.34 22.74 0.32
CA CYS A 4 17.61 24.00 0.16
C CYS A 4 16.13 23.79 0.50
N GLY A 5 15.59 24.52 1.48
CA GLY A 5 14.18 24.39 1.88
C GLY A 5 13.19 24.80 0.79
N GLY A 6 13.61 25.64 -0.15
CA GLY A 6 12.78 26.11 -1.25
C GLY A 6 12.59 25.08 -2.36
N CYS A 7 13.67 24.65 -3.00
CA CYS A 7 13.59 23.75 -4.16
C CYS A 7 13.94 22.29 -3.84
N LYS A 8 14.51 21.99 -2.67
CA LYS A 8 14.99 20.65 -2.26
C LYS A 8 15.97 19.96 -3.24
N ARG A 9 16.57 20.68 -4.21
CA ARG A 9 17.51 20.11 -5.21
C ARG A 9 19.01 20.33 -4.93
N VAL A 10 19.39 21.36 -4.16
CA VAL A 10 20.81 21.67 -3.87
C VAL A 10 21.13 21.29 -2.42
N ARG A 11 22.25 20.58 -2.21
CA ARG A 11 22.79 20.21 -0.89
C ARG A 11 23.89 21.17 -0.46
N TYR A 12 23.92 21.49 0.84
CA TYR A 12 24.95 22.26 1.50
C TYR A 12 25.51 21.46 2.68
N CYS A 13 26.79 21.65 3.01
CA CYS A 13 27.33 21.03 4.22
C CYS A 13 26.76 21.68 5.49
N CYS A 14 26.50 22.99 5.48
CA CYS A 14 25.94 23.77 6.58
C CYS A 14 25.05 24.93 6.11
N LYS A 15 24.40 25.62 7.07
CA LYS A 15 23.51 26.76 6.83
C LYS A 15 24.28 28.03 6.40
N GLU A 16 25.53 28.23 6.84
CA GLU A 16 26.32 29.40 6.39
C GLU A 16 26.54 29.35 4.87
N HIS A 17 26.94 28.19 4.34
CA HIS A 17 27.16 28.02 2.89
C HIS A 17 25.87 28.19 2.08
N GLN A 18 24.73 27.75 2.61
CA GLN A 18 23.44 28.01 1.99
C GLN A 18 23.14 29.51 1.90
N ARG A 19 23.37 30.28 2.98
CA ARG A 19 23.15 31.74 3.01
C ARG A 19 24.10 32.47 2.07
N ALA A 20 25.37 32.09 2.05
CA ALA A 20 26.38 32.67 1.15
C ALA A 20 26.01 32.45 -0.32
N HIS A 21 25.57 31.23 -0.68
CA HIS A 21 25.15 30.89 -2.04
C HIS A 21 23.77 31.47 -2.43
N TRP A 22 22.96 31.94 -1.47
CA TRP A 22 21.56 32.34 -1.72
C TRP A 22 21.40 33.41 -2.80
N ARG A 23 22.30 34.40 -2.88
CA ARG A 23 22.20 35.48 -3.89
C ARG A 23 22.24 34.95 -5.32
N LEU A 24 23.07 33.93 -5.58
CA LEU A 24 23.18 33.27 -6.88
C LEU A 24 22.07 32.22 -7.07
N HIS A 25 21.74 31.49 -6.00
CA HIS A 25 20.75 30.42 -6.05
C HIS A 25 19.31 30.92 -6.20
N LYS A 26 18.97 32.13 -5.71
CA LYS A 26 17.58 32.60 -5.59
C LYS A 26 16.80 32.58 -6.90
N SER A 27 17.38 33.04 -8.01
CA SER A 27 16.70 33.03 -9.32
C SER A 27 16.45 31.60 -9.82
N LEU A 28 17.46 30.73 -9.71
CA LEU A 28 17.34 29.31 -10.04
C LEU A 28 16.35 28.59 -9.13
N CYS A 29 16.35 28.89 -7.83
CA CYS A 29 15.42 28.34 -6.86
C CYS A 29 13.98 28.67 -7.24
N LYS A 30 13.70 29.93 -7.60
CA LYS A 30 12.39 30.38 -8.07
C LYS A 30 12.00 29.75 -9.41
N ALA A 31 12.92 29.65 -10.36
CA ALA A 31 12.66 29.01 -11.65
C ALA A 31 12.34 27.51 -11.45
N VAL A 32 13.13 26.80 -10.63
CA VAL A 32 12.85 25.41 -10.25
C VAL A 32 11.53 25.29 -9.51
N GLN A 33 11.17 26.23 -8.64
CA GLN A 33 9.86 26.22 -7.98
C GLN A 33 8.71 26.48 -8.96
N ALA A 34 8.91 27.36 -9.95
CA ALA A 34 7.96 27.62 -11.02
C ALA A 34 7.91 26.49 -12.08
N HIS A 35 8.92 25.62 -12.11
CA HIS A 35 8.96 24.42 -12.94
C HIS A 35 8.64 23.14 -12.16
N ALA A 36 8.69 23.14 -10.82
CA ALA A 36 8.17 22.06 -9.99
C ALA A 36 6.64 22.00 -10.02
N THR A 37 6.00 23.04 -10.60
CA THR A 37 4.64 23.02 -11.11
C THR A 37 4.52 22.41 -12.51
N THR A 38 5.53 21.71 -13.02
CA THR A 38 5.28 20.76 -14.12
C THR A 38 4.41 19.64 -13.59
N THR A 39 3.46 19.19 -14.41
CA THR A 39 2.59 18.06 -14.13
C THR A 39 3.34 16.82 -13.64
N ASP A 40 4.60 16.65 -14.05
CA ASP A 40 5.43 15.49 -13.72
C ASP A 40 5.90 15.49 -12.25
N ASP A 41 6.40 16.61 -11.72
CA ASP A 41 6.86 16.67 -10.31
C ASP A 41 5.66 16.46 -9.37
N TYR A 42 4.50 17.03 -9.73
CA TYR A 42 3.24 16.79 -9.01
C TYR A 42 2.81 15.32 -9.11
N TYR A 43 2.80 14.72 -10.30
CA TYR A 43 2.43 13.32 -10.51
C TYR A 43 3.32 12.37 -9.72
N ILE A 44 4.63 12.57 -9.74
CA ILE A 44 5.60 11.77 -8.98
C ILE A 44 5.33 11.89 -7.47
N GLN A 45 5.02 13.09 -6.98
CA GLN A 45 4.71 13.29 -5.57
C GLN A 45 3.40 12.58 -5.18
N GLN A 46 2.35 12.69 -5.99
CA GLN A 46 1.08 12.01 -5.73
C GLN A 46 1.22 10.50 -5.79
N ARG A 47 2.02 9.99 -6.73
CA ARG A 47 2.31 8.56 -6.84
C ARG A 47 2.92 8.02 -5.57
N ARG A 48 3.95 8.68 -5.05
CA ARG A 48 4.58 8.30 -3.78
C ARG A 48 3.61 8.34 -2.61
N LEU A 49 2.78 9.37 -2.52
CA LEU A 49 1.77 9.46 -1.46
C LEU A 49 0.75 8.32 -1.53
N VAL A 50 0.31 7.94 -2.73
CA VAL A 50 -0.58 6.79 -2.92
C VAL A 50 0.13 5.49 -2.57
N GLU A 51 1.37 5.30 -3.00
CA GLU A 51 2.17 4.10 -2.64
C GLU A 51 2.33 3.98 -1.12
N ASP A 52 2.69 5.07 -0.43
CA ASP A 52 2.81 5.11 1.03
C ASP A 52 1.45 4.85 1.73
N TRP A 53 0.36 5.43 1.22
CA TRP A 53 -0.99 5.20 1.75
C TRP A 53 -1.43 3.75 1.55
N VAL A 54 -1.18 3.17 0.38
CA VAL A 54 -1.52 1.78 0.05
C VAL A 54 -0.76 0.82 0.93
N GLU A 55 0.53 1.05 1.16
CA GLU A 55 1.31 0.19 2.07
C GLU A 55 0.84 0.34 3.52
N THR A 56 0.44 1.54 3.93
CA THR A 56 -0.14 1.77 5.27
C THR A 56 -1.47 1.03 5.46
N HIS A 57 -2.30 0.94 4.42
CA HIS A 57 -3.61 0.27 4.44
C HIS A 57 -3.59 -1.09 3.71
N ARG A 58 -2.42 -1.70 3.64
CA ARG A 58 -2.18 -2.89 2.82
C ARG A 58 -3.14 -4.03 3.17
N TYR A 59 -3.32 -4.28 4.46
CA TYR A 59 -4.18 -5.37 4.94
C TYR A 59 -5.65 -5.14 4.60
N GLU A 60 -6.14 -3.91 4.74
CA GLU A 60 -7.51 -3.53 4.37
C GLU A 60 -7.73 -3.62 2.86
N MET A 61 -6.72 -3.27 2.07
CA MET A 61 -6.78 -3.40 0.61
C MET A 61 -6.82 -4.87 0.18
N ILE A 62 -5.94 -5.70 0.75
CA ILE A 62 -5.95 -7.16 0.50
C ILE A 62 -7.30 -7.76 0.97
N ALA A 63 -7.85 -7.29 2.09
CA ALA A 63 -9.20 -7.63 2.57
C ALA A 63 -10.29 -7.44 1.56
N MET A 64 -10.36 -6.23 1.06
CA MET A 64 -11.32 -5.82 0.09
C MET A 64 -11.19 -6.62 -1.21
N ILE A 65 -9.97 -6.78 -1.72
CA ILE A 65 -9.68 -7.49 -2.97
C ILE A 65 -10.03 -8.98 -2.85
N THR A 66 -9.53 -9.66 -1.82
CA THR A 66 -9.80 -11.09 -1.61
C THR A 66 -11.28 -11.37 -1.40
N SER A 67 -12.00 -10.52 -0.65
CA SER A 67 -13.45 -10.62 -0.49
C SER A 67 -14.22 -10.47 -1.81
N TYR A 68 -13.73 -9.63 -2.72
CA TYR A 68 -14.31 -9.49 -4.06
C TYR A 68 -14.08 -10.75 -4.90
N ILE A 69 -12.83 -11.23 -4.94
CA ILE A 69 -12.45 -12.42 -5.73
C ILE A 69 -13.15 -13.68 -5.21
N GLY A 70 -13.35 -13.82 -3.90
CA GLY A 70 -14.11 -14.94 -3.34
C GLY A 70 -15.58 -15.00 -3.81
N ARG A 71 -16.12 -13.90 -4.35
CA ARG A 71 -17.50 -13.80 -4.84
C ARG A 71 -17.62 -13.68 -6.36
N ASN A 72 -16.52 -13.42 -7.06
CA ASN A 72 -16.52 -13.07 -8.48
C ASN A 72 -15.31 -13.69 -9.17
N ALA A 73 -15.48 -14.12 -10.42
CA ALA A 73 -14.32 -14.41 -11.26
C ALA A 73 -13.50 -13.12 -11.46
N PHE A 74 -12.19 -13.20 -11.26
CA PHE A 74 -11.26 -12.09 -11.45
C PHE A 74 -10.10 -12.54 -12.32
N ASP A 75 -9.91 -11.87 -13.46
CA ASP A 75 -8.79 -12.13 -14.37
C ASP A 75 -7.64 -11.17 -14.06
N ARG A 76 -6.68 -11.65 -13.26
CA ARG A 76 -5.50 -10.85 -12.85
C ARG A 76 -4.66 -10.28 -14.00
N GLN A 77 -4.79 -10.81 -15.22
CA GLN A 77 -4.03 -10.33 -16.38
C GLN A 77 -4.75 -9.21 -17.15
N ASN A 78 -6.08 -9.17 -17.04
CA ASN A 78 -6.93 -8.28 -17.85
C ASN A 78 -7.89 -7.42 -17.01
N GLU A 79 -7.81 -7.49 -15.69
CA GLU A 79 -8.68 -6.77 -14.78
C GLU A 79 -7.87 -6.09 -13.67
N ALA A 80 -8.32 -4.89 -13.29
CA ALA A 80 -7.73 -4.12 -12.20
C ALA A 80 -8.82 -3.59 -11.27
N PHE A 81 -8.45 -3.39 -10.00
CA PHE A 81 -9.31 -2.75 -9.01
C PHE A 81 -9.21 -1.24 -9.13
N PHE A 82 -10.34 -0.57 -9.27
CA PHE A 82 -10.45 0.88 -9.32
C PHE A 82 -10.94 1.41 -7.99
N VAL A 83 -10.13 2.27 -7.39
CA VAL A 83 -10.42 2.93 -6.12
C VAL A 83 -10.40 4.43 -6.35
N THR A 84 -11.49 5.12 -6.04
CA THR A 84 -11.51 6.59 -6.09
C THR A 84 -11.09 7.13 -4.72
N LEU A 85 -10.13 8.04 -4.72
CA LEU A 85 -9.60 8.68 -3.53
C LEU A 85 -9.94 10.17 -3.56
N ASP A 86 -10.49 10.67 -2.47
CA ASP A 86 -10.55 12.11 -2.19
C ASP A 86 -9.36 12.49 -1.30
N THR A 87 -8.68 13.59 -1.63
CA THR A 87 -7.65 14.16 -0.76
C THR A 87 -8.30 14.75 0.48
N THR A 88 -7.77 14.43 1.66
CA THR A 88 -8.22 15.09 2.90
C THR A 88 -7.64 16.52 2.97
N ASN A 89 -8.27 17.41 3.75
CA ASN A 89 -7.79 18.80 3.91
C ASN A 89 -6.36 18.87 4.49
N ASP A 90 -5.90 17.80 5.14
CA ASP A 90 -4.57 17.68 5.75
C ASP A 90 -3.49 17.22 4.76
N ALA A 91 -3.87 16.74 3.56
CA ALA A 91 -2.96 16.23 2.53
C ALA A 91 -1.99 17.29 1.98
N SER A 92 -2.21 18.58 2.27
CA SER A 92 -1.30 19.66 1.87
C SER A 92 0.03 19.69 2.63
N GLY A 93 0.19 18.91 3.71
CA GLY A 93 1.43 18.95 4.48
C GLY A 93 1.60 17.97 5.64
N THR A 94 0.64 17.08 5.95
CA THR A 94 0.86 16.08 7.00
C THR A 94 1.73 14.93 6.49
N GLU A 95 2.85 14.66 7.18
CA GLU A 95 3.75 13.51 6.96
C GLU A 95 3.10 12.15 7.28
N ASN A 96 1.79 12.10 7.59
CA ASN A 96 1.09 10.88 7.95
C ASN A 96 0.34 10.31 6.74
N PRO A 97 0.89 9.29 6.05
CA PRO A 97 0.23 8.67 4.91
C PRO A 97 -1.10 8.01 5.29
N ALA A 98 -1.35 7.66 6.57
CA ALA A 98 -2.59 7.02 6.99
C ALA A 98 -3.85 7.87 6.76
N VAL A 99 -3.71 9.20 6.72
CA VAL A 99 -4.84 10.14 6.61
C VAL A 99 -4.80 10.96 5.34
N ALA A 100 -3.88 10.68 4.42
CA ALA A 100 -3.69 11.46 3.20
C ALA A 100 -4.91 11.39 2.25
N PHE A 101 -5.62 10.25 2.27
CA PHE A 101 -6.75 10.00 1.39
C PHE A 101 -7.91 9.36 2.13
N GLN A 102 -9.12 9.63 1.64
CA GLN A 102 -10.33 8.92 1.99
C GLN A 102 -10.86 8.18 0.76
N VAL A 103 -11.22 6.90 0.92
CA VAL A 103 -11.87 6.13 -0.15
C VAL A 103 -13.26 6.69 -0.40
N LYS A 104 -13.55 7.03 -1.67
CA LYS A 104 -14.82 7.56 -2.12
C LYS A 104 -15.60 6.50 -2.88
N GLY A 105 -16.76 6.15 -2.37
CA GLY A 105 -17.65 5.16 -2.98
C GLY A 105 -17.11 3.73 -2.88
N ALA A 106 -17.78 2.81 -3.56
CA ALA A 106 -17.36 1.41 -3.61
C ALA A 106 -16.26 1.21 -4.66
N PRO A 107 -15.19 0.47 -4.32
CA PRO A 107 -14.26 -0.06 -5.31
C PRO A 107 -15.01 -0.89 -6.35
N HIS A 108 -14.52 -0.87 -7.58
CA HIS A 108 -15.07 -1.67 -8.67
C HIS A 108 -13.95 -2.25 -9.53
N VAL A 109 -14.25 -3.31 -10.28
CA VAL A 109 -13.30 -3.91 -11.20
C VAL A 109 -13.57 -3.43 -12.61
N HIS A 110 -12.52 -3.12 -13.35
CA HIS A 110 -12.61 -2.77 -14.76
C HIS A 110 -11.67 -3.65 -15.59
N LYS A 111 -12.12 -4.00 -16.80
CA LYS A 111 -11.28 -4.68 -17.78
C LYS A 111 -10.27 -3.71 -18.33
N MET A 112 -9.02 -3.95 -18.03
CA MET A 112 -7.85 -3.27 -18.53
C MET A 112 -7.16 -4.30 -19.40
N GLY A 113 -7.15 -4.14 -20.72
CA GLY A 113 -6.36 -5.05 -21.57
C GLY A 113 -4.94 -5.22 -21.02
N ARG A 114 -4.24 -6.28 -21.44
CA ARG A 114 -2.94 -6.71 -20.91
C ARG A 114 -2.09 -5.58 -20.27
N ILE A 115 -1.88 -5.70 -18.95
CA ILE A 115 -1.21 -4.68 -18.13
C ILE A 115 0.29 -4.99 -18.06
N LEU A 116 1.07 -4.42 -18.98
CA LEU A 116 2.51 -4.71 -19.10
C LEU A 116 3.29 -4.31 -17.85
N GLU A 117 2.88 -3.25 -17.16
CA GLU A 117 3.55 -2.75 -15.96
C GLU A 117 3.54 -3.77 -14.81
N VAL A 118 2.52 -4.62 -14.73
CA VAL A 118 2.46 -5.69 -13.73
C VAL A 118 3.44 -6.80 -14.07
N GLU A 119 3.52 -7.18 -15.35
CA GLU A 119 4.48 -8.20 -15.81
C GLU A 119 5.93 -7.72 -15.60
N GLU A 120 6.19 -6.45 -15.87
CA GLU A 120 7.51 -5.83 -15.64
C GLU A 120 7.86 -5.78 -14.15
N ALA A 121 6.92 -5.38 -13.29
CA ALA A 121 7.11 -5.37 -11.84
C ALA A 121 7.35 -6.78 -11.30
N GLU A 122 6.56 -7.76 -11.75
CA GLU A 122 6.73 -9.19 -11.43
C GLU A 122 8.13 -9.70 -11.82
N ALA A 123 8.56 -9.39 -13.04
CA ALA A 123 9.87 -9.80 -13.55
C ALA A 123 11.02 -9.15 -12.78
N GLN A 124 10.91 -7.85 -12.48
CA GLN A 124 11.92 -7.11 -11.73
C GLN A 124 12.04 -7.63 -10.29
N ASP A 125 10.92 -7.80 -9.59
CA ASP A 125 10.93 -8.28 -8.21
C ASP A 125 11.45 -9.71 -8.11
N LYS A 126 11.10 -10.58 -9.07
CA LYS A 126 11.67 -11.93 -9.16
C LYS A 126 13.18 -11.92 -9.38
N ALA A 127 13.71 -10.94 -10.12
CA ALA A 127 15.14 -10.80 -10.38
C ALA A 127 15.91 -10.22 -9.17
N GLU A 128 15.36 -9.18 -8.53
CA GLU A 128 16.02 -8.47 -7.43
C GLU A 128 15.86 -9.18 -6.08
N ARG A 129 14.72 -9.85 -5.87
CA ARG A 129 14.32 -10.43 -4.57
C ARG A 129 13.86 -11.88 -4.74
N PRO A 130 14.73 -12.79 -5.23
CA PRO A 130 14.36 -14.18 -5.55
C PRO A 130 13.96 -15.01 -4.33
N ASN A 131 14.29 -14.55 -3.12
CA ASN A 131 13.95 -15.22 -1.87
C ASN A 131 12.68 -14.67 -1.19
N ASP A 132 12.15 -13.55 -1.67
CA ASP A 132 10.88 -13.03 -1.15
C ASP A 132 9.77 -13.98 -1.60
N LYS A 133 8.92 -14.39 -0.66
CA LYS A 133 7.78 -15.27 -0.94
C LYS A 133 6.61 -14.47 -1.52
N ILE A 134 6.84 -13.81 -2.65
CA ILE A 134 5.79 -13.11 -3.39
C ILE A 134 5.03 -14.14 -4.22
N ILE A 135 3.72 -14.17 -4.04
CA ILE A 135 2.80 -15.17 -4.61
C ILE A 135 2.09 -14.61 -5.83
N GLY A 136 1.93 -13.29 -5.88
CA GLY A 136 1.40 -12.59 -7.04
C GLY A 136 1.26 -11.10 -6.78
N TYR A 137 0.55 -10.43 -7.69
CA TYR A 137 0.30 -9.01 -7.64
C TYR A 137 -1.17 -8.75 -7.99
N PHE A 138 -1.75 -7.74 -7.35
CA PHE A 138 -3.01 -7.15 -7.77
C PHE A 138 -2.77 -5.78 -8.37
N CYS A 139 -3.22 -5.58 -9.60
CA CYS A 139 -3.21 -4.25 -10.20
C CYS A 139 -4.34 -3.41 -9.58
N CYS A 140 -3.97 -2.26 -9.02
CA CYS A 140 -4.90 -1.27 -8.52
C CYS A 140 -4.69 0.07 -9.22
N CYS A 141 -5.79 0.66 -9.69
CA CYS A 141 -5.84 2.01 -10.22
C CYS A 141 -6.50 2.93 -9.20
N PHE A 142 -5.76 3.91 -8.71
CA PHE A 142 -6.24 4.92 -7.79
C PHE A 142 -6.53 6.20 -8.55
N SER A 143 -7.77 6.65 -8.53
CA SER A 143 -8.17 7.93 -9.13
C SER A 143 -8.26 8.99 -8.04
N ILE A 144 -7.32 9.93 -8.02
CA ILE A 144 -7.33 11.06 -7.10
C ILE A 144 -8.09 12.21 -7.78
N ILE A 145 -9.17 12.70 -7.17
CA ILE A 145 -9.90 13.85 -7.71
C ILE A 145 -9.29 15.13 -7.13
N LYS A 146 -8.69 15.96 -7.99
CA LYS A 146 -8.22 17.31 -7.62
C LYS A 146 -8.78 18.35 -8.56
N ASP A 147 -9.39 19.39 -8.01
CA ASP A 147 -9.98 20.50 -8.78
C ASP A 147 -10.95 20.00 -9.87
N GLY A 148 -11.69 18.92 -9.58
CA GLY A 148 -12.63 18.28 -10.50
C GLY A 148 -11.99 17.45 -11.63
N ARG A 149 -10.67 17.26 -11.62
CA ARG A 149 -9.96 16.43 -12.60
C ARG A 149 -9.43 15.15 -11.94
N PRO A 150 -9.68 13.97 -12.52
CA PRO A 150 -9.12 12.72 -12.03
C PRO A 150 -7.64 12.61 -12.43
N LEU A 151 -6.79 12.25 -11.46
CA LEU A 151 -5.43 11.80 -11.68
C LEU A 151 -5.38 10.30 -11.38
N SER A 152 -5.16 9.49 -12.43
CA SER A 152 -5.06 8.05 -12.28
C SER A 152 -3.63 7.64 -11.97
N ILE A 153 -3.45 6.87 -10.90
CA ILE A 153 -2.17 6.33 -10.45
C ILE A 153 -2.31 4.82 -10.37
N PHE A 154 -1.49 4.14 -11.16
CA PHE A 154 -1.41 2.69 -11.14
C PHE A 154 -0.34 2.25 -10.15
N THR A 155 -0.71 1.32 -9.27
CA THR A 155 0.24 0.64 -8.40
C THR A 155 -0.14 -0.83 -8.25
N ALA A 156 0.87 -1.66 -8.07
CA ALA A 156 0.71 -3.09 -7.89
C ALA A 156 0.82 -3.41 -6.40
N ILE A 157 -0.21 -4.04 -5.85
CA ILE A 157 -0.17 -4.55 -4.48
C ILE A 157 0.41 -5.96 -4.56
N GLN A 158 1.65 -6.12 -4.11
CA GLN A 158 2.25 -7.43 -3.91
C GLN A 158 1.35 -8.28 -3.02
N LEU A 159 1.24 -9.58 -3.29
CA LEU A 159 0.67 -10.55 -2.36
C LEU A 159 1.82 -11.41 -1.86
N LYS A 160 2.10 -11.35 -0.56
CA LYS A 160 3.14 -12.14 0.08
C LYS A 160 2.53 -13.37 0.73
N HIS A 161 3.34 -14.40 0.96
CA HIS A 161 2.90 -15.62 1.66
C HIS A 161 2.38 -15.37 3.08
N GLU A 162 2.84 -14.31 3.74
CA GLU A 162 2.30 -13.87 5.02
C GLU A 162 0.87 -13.29 4.91
N ASP A 163 0.51 -12.75 3.74
CA ASP A 163 -0.80 -12.17 3.46
C ASP A 163 -1.89 -13.24 3.21
N GLU A 164 -1.51 -14.51 2.97
CA GLU A 164 -2.45 -15.62 2.71
C GLU A 164 -3.32 -15.98 3.93
N THR A 165 -2.94 -15.54 5.14
CA THR A 165 -3.66 -15.87 6.39
C THR A 165 -4.90 -15.00 6.69
N CYS A 166 -5.40 -14.33 5.65
CA CYS A 166 -6.81 -14.06 5.39
C CYS A 166 -7.47 -12.85 6.11
N PRO A 167 -8.19 -12.02 5.35
CA PRO A 167 -8.96 -10.89 5.88
C PRO A 167 -10.28 -11.21 6.58
N ALA A 168 -10.96 -12.31 6.23
CA ALA A 168 -12.16 -12.75 6.96
C ALA A 168 -11.79 -13.19 8.40
N SER A 169 -10.60 -13.75 8.56
CA SER A 169 -10.01 -14.17 9.84
C SER A 169 -9.74 -12.98 10.76
N LEU A 170 -9.16 -11.90 10.22
CA LEU A 170 -8.78 -10.71 11.00
C LEU A 170 -9.98 -9.98 11.63
N ALA A 171 -11.11 -9.90 10.91
CA ALA A 171 -12.34 -9.29 11.42
C ALA A 171 -12.95 -10.05 12.62
N GLN A 172 -12.55 -11.31 12.82
CA GLN A 172 -13.08 -12.20 13.87
C GLN A 172 -12.01 -12.57 14.91
N GLY A 173 -10.83 -11.93 14.86
CA GLY A 173 -9.74 -12.14 15.80
C GLY A 173 -8.89 -13.37 15.52
N ALA A 174 -9.11 -14.08 14.42
CA ALA A 174 -8.32 -15.23 13.99
C ALA A 174 -6.99 -14.77 13.37
N VAL A 175 -5.87 -15.16 13.97
CA VAL A 175 -4.51 -14.75 13.59
C VAL A 175 -3.56 -15.94 13.67
N PHE A 176 -2.86 -16.21 12.57
CA PHE A 176 -1.80 -17.21 12.53
C PHE A 176 -0.48 -16.59 12.98
N ARG A 177 0.29 -17.31 13.79
CA ARG A 177 1.65 -16.91 14.18
C ARG A 177 2.65 -18.03 13.92
N MET A 178 3.88 -17.67 13.53
CA MET A 178 4.96 -18.64 13.46
C MET A 178 5.27 -19.21 14.85
N ALA A 179 5.33 -20.53 14.97
CA ALA A 179 5.77 -21.18 16.19
C ALA A 179 7.25 -20.85 16.48
N PRO A 180 7.60 -20.48 17.72
CA PRO A 180 9.00 -20.32 18.10
C PRO A 180 9.79 -21.60 17.83
N GLY A 181 10.92 -21.49 17.11
CA GLY A 181 11.87 -22.59 16.93
C GLY A 181 11.57 -23.56 15.79
N LYS A 182 10.53 -23.34 14.97
CA LYS A 182 10.28 -24.13 13.74
C LYS A 182 9.89 -23.21 12.58
N TYR A 183 10.87 -22.90 11.73
CA TYR A 183 10.61 -22.17 10.48
C TYR A 183 9.58 -22.92 9.63
N GLY A 184 8.57 -22.20 9.14
CA GLY A 184 7.51 -22.77 8.29
C GLY A 184 6.30 -23.34 9.02
N ASN A 185 6.33 -23.48 10.35
CA ASN A 185 5.17 -23.95 11.11
C ASN A 185 4.33 -22.77 11.61
N TRP A 186 3.36 -22.37 10.80
CA TRP A 186 2.31 -21.45 11.20
C TRP A 186 1.33 -22.15 12.12
N VAL A 187 0.97 -21.50 13.22
CA VAL A 187 0.00 -22.07 14.16
C VAL A 187 -1.17 -21.13 14.32
N PRO A 188 -2.39 -21.65 14.15
CA PRO A 188 -3.59 -20.86 14.36
C PRO A 188 -3.69 -20.32 15.78
N GLY A 189 -4.32 -19.15 15.92
CA GLY A 189 -4.61 -18.56 17.22
C GLY A 189 -5.72 -17.51 17.15
N MET A 190 -6.25 -17.15 18.31
CA MET A 190 -7.28 -16.13 18.50
C MET A 190 -6.69 -14.97 19.31
N LEU A 191 -6.96 -13.74 18.89
CA LEU A 191 -6.74 -12.54 19.69
C LEU A 191 -7.93 -12.37 20.63
N ILE A 192 -7.67 -12.54 21.93
CA ILE A 192 -8.66 -12.41 23.00
C ILE A 192 -8.47 -11.04 23.65
N PRO A 193 -9.51 -10.21 23.81
CA PRO A 193 -9.40 -8.94 24.50
C PRO A 193 -9.08 -9.15 25.99
N LYS A 194 -8.08 -8.43 26.49
CA LYS A 194 -7.62 -8.45 27.89
C LYS A 194 -7.57 -7.03 28.44
N GLY A 195 -8.75 -6.47 28.74
CA GLY A 195 -8.87 -5.07 29.17
C GLY A 195 -8.54 -4.10 28.04
N LYS A 196 -7.44 -3.36 28.16
CA LYS A 196 -6.94 -2.43 27.11
C LYS A 196 -5.92 -3.08 26.16
N SER A 197 -5.58 -4.35 26.35
CA SER A 197 -4.65 -5.08 25.49
C SER A 197 -5.33 -6.29 24.86
N TRP A 198 -4.61 -6.93 23.94
CA TRP A 198 -5.03 -8.17 23.29
C TRP A 198 -4.01 -9.25 23.60
N GLU A 199 -4.49 -10.43 23.95
CA GLU A 199 -3.67 -11.61 24.17
C GLU A 199 -3.92 -12.60 23.06
N TRP A 200 -2.85 -12.98 22.35
CA TRP A 200 -2.94 -14.05 21.36
C TRP A 200 -2.89 -15.39 22.08
N ARG A 201 -3.91 -16.23 21.83
CA ARG A 201 -3.99 -17.59 22.34
C ARG A 201 -3.97 -18.56 21.18
N ARG A 202 -3.03 -19.50 21.17
CA ARG A 202 -3.04 -20.64 20.25
C ARG A 202 -4.37 -21.41 20.39
N CYS A 203 -4.95 -21.83 19.28
CA CYS A 203 -6.15 -22.66 19.25
C CYS A 203 -6.07 -23.66 18.10
N ALA A 204 -6.86 -24.72 18.18
CA ALA A 204 -6.98 -25.69 17.09
C ALA A 204 -7.72 -25.06 15.90
N ILE A 205 -7.54 -25.62 14.70
CA ILE A 205 -8.21 -25.13 13.49
C ILE A 205 -9.72 -25.26 13.66
N GLU A 206 -10.18 -26.39 14.18
CA GLU A 206 -11.58 -26.71 14.38
C GLU A 206 -12.25 -25.72 15.35
N GLU A 207 -11.51 -25.25 16.36
CA GLU A 207 -11.97 -24.22 17.30
C GLU A 207 -12.09 -22.84 16.62
N LEU A 208 -11.18 -22.52 15.71
CA LEU A 208 -11.27 -21.31 14.90
C LEU A 208 -12.44 -21.39 13.94
N GLU A 209 -12.61 -22.48 13.22
CA GLU A 209 -13.71 -22.67 12.28
C GLU A 209 -15.07 -22.56 13.00
N ALA A 210 -15.19 -23.17 14.19
CA ALA A 210 -16.41 -23.08 15.00
C ALA A 210 -16.70 -21.65 15.51
N SER A 211 -15.68 -20.85 15.80
CA SER A 211 -15.84 -19.49 16.34
C SER A 211 -15.96 -18.41 15.26
N SER A 212 -15.32 -18.63 14.11
CA SER A 212 -15.30 -17.73 12.96
C SER A 212 -16.45 -18.00 11.98
N GLY A 213 -16.96 -19.23 11.95
CA GLY A 213 -17.85 -19.72 10.89
C GLY A 213 -17.15 -19.87 9.54
N LEU A 214 -15.80 -19.75 9.51
CA LEU A 214 -14.98 -19.94 8.33
C LEU A 214 -14.58 -21.41 8.23
N ASN A 215 -14.51 -21.94 7.02
CA ASN A 215 -13.85 -23.22 6.77
C ASN A 215 -12.38 -22.91 6.49
N LEU A 216 -11.51 -23.08 7.49
CA LEU A 216 -10.08 -22.75 7.44
C LEU A 216 -9.21 -23.97 7.13
N SER A 217 -9.73 -25.17 7.39
CA SER A 217 -9.08 -26.46 7.13
C SER A 217 -8.77 -26.66 5.65
N GLN A 218 -9.56 -26.08 4.74
CA GLN A 218 -9.29 -26.10 3.29
C GLN A 218 -8.01 -25.37 2.85
N TYR A 219 -7.34 -24.62 3.74
CA TYR A 219 -6.16 -23.80 3.42
C TYR A 219 -4.86 -24.34 4.03
N LEU A 220 -4.87 -25.52 4.64
CA LEU A 220 -3.77 -26.03 5.48
C LEU A 220 -3.16 -27.34 4.97
N ASP A 221 -3.35 -27.65 3.68
CA ASP A 221 -2.70 -28.75 2.96
C ASP A 221 -1.31 -28.37 2.43
#